data_AF-A0A965UUZ9-F1
#
_entry.id   AF-A0A965UUZ9-F1
#
_cell.length_a   1.000
_cell.length_b   1.000
_cell.length_c   1.000
_cell.angle_alpha   90.00
_cell.angle_beta   90.00
_cell.angle_gamma   90.00
#
_symmetry.space_group_name_H-M   'P 1'
#
loop_
_entity.id
_entity.type
_entity.pdbx_description
1 polymer ?
#
loop_
_entity_poly.entity_id
_entity_poly.type
_entity_poly.pdbx_seq_one_letter_code
_entity_poly.pdbx_strand_id
1 'polypeptide(L)'
;NLDIVLRNGGQEAVDAVNRMAADIEAMMPRWIPAGERLPEVGEHVLACWVMRKDGMATAVRRELNGKTVWSAADQWNEIDPPIAWMPLPEPPEVT
;
A
#
# COMPACT_ATOMS: atom_id res chain seq x y z
N ASN A 1 41.14 -8.46 -24.56
CA ASN A 1 40.57 -8.64 -23.21
C ASN A 1 39.67 -7.45 -22.89
N LEU A 2 38.63 -7.23 -23.72
CA LEU A 2 37.61 -6.17 -23.57
C LEU A 2 36.24 -6.79 -23.24
N ASP A 3 36.02 -8.04 -23.66
CA ASP A 3 34.80 -8.82 -23.37
C ASP A 3 34.55 -9.07 -21.88
N ILE A 4 35.61 -9.13 -21.05
CA ILE A 4 35.48 -9.32 -19.60
C ILE A 4 35.01 -8.03 -18.90
N VAL A 5 35.51 -6.88 -19.35
CA VAL A 5 35.18 -5.56 -18.76
C VAL A 5 33.72 -5.17 -19.06
N LEU A 6 33.23 -5.46 -20.27
CA LEU A 6 31.83 -5.20 -20.66
C LEU A 6 30.83 -6.12 -19.94
N ARG A 7 31.20 -7.38 -19.66
CA ARG A 7 30.33 -8.33 -18.94
C ARG A 7 30.19 -8.01 -17.45
N ASN A 8 31.26 -7.55 -16.79
CA ASN A 8 31.21 -7.25 -15.36
C ASN A 8 30.39 -5.98 -15.05
N GLY A 9 30.57 -4.89 -15.82
CA GLY A 9 29.82 -3.65 -15.59
C GLY A 9 28.32 -3.77 -15.88
N GLY A 10 27.93 -4.58 -16.87
CA GLY A 10 26.52 -4.83 -17.19
C GLY A 10 25.80 -5.64 -16.11
N GLN A 11 26.45 -6.67 -15.56
CA GLN A 11 25.89 -7.47 -14.48
C GLN A 11 25.79 -6.68 -13.17
N GLU A 12 26.80 -5.88 -12.83
CA GLU A 12 26.78 -5.02 -11.65
C GLU A 12 25.64 -3.99 -11.72
N ALA A 13 25.38 -3.41 -12.89
CA ALA A 13 24.26 -2.50 -13.10
C ALA A 13 22.90 -3.19 -12.93
N VAL A 14 22.74 -4.41 -13.48
CA VAL A 14 21.52 -5.22 -13.31
C VAL A 14 21.31 -5.59 -11.83
N ASP A 15 22.37 -5.98 -11.13
CA ASP A 15 22.30 -6.34 -9.71
C ASP A 15 22.00 -5.12 -8.83
N ALA A 16 22.45 -3.93 -9.21
CA ALA A 16 22.07 -2.68 -8.54
C ALA A 16 20.59 -2.35 -8.74
N VAL A 17 20.07 -2.47 -9.97
CA VAL A 17 18.65 -2.24 -10.28
C VAL A 17 17.76 -3.25 -9.53
N ASN A 18 18.13 -4.53 -9.51
CA ASN A 18 17.37 -5.56 -8.81
C ASN A 18 17.32 -5.32 -7.29
N ARG A 19 18.43 -4.87 -6.69
CA ARG A 19 18.46 -4.47 -5.28
C ARG A 19 17.54 -3.28 -5.00
N MET A 20 17.60 -2.24 -5.84
CA MET A 20 16.71 -1.08 -5.70
C MET A 20 15.24 -1.48 -5.83
N ALA A 21 14.90 -2.38 -6.77
CA ALA A 21 13.53 -2.87 -6.92
C ALA A 21 13.07 -3.65 -5.67
N ALA A 22 13.91 -4.53 -5.13
CA ALA A 22 13.62 -5.26 -3.90
C ALA A 22 13.47 -4.34 -2.69
N ASP A 23 14.31 -3.32 -2.56
CA ASP A 23 14.22 -2.32 -1.49
C ASP A 23 12.92 -1.52 -1.60
N ILE A 24 12.53 -1.10 -2.81
CA ILE A 24 11.24 -0.42 -3.06
C ILE A 24 10.06 -1.33 -2.68
N GLU A 25 10.08 -2.60 -3.10
CA GLU A 25 9.03 -3.56 -2.74
C GLU A 25 8.94 -3.81 -1.23
N ALA A 26 10.09 -3.84 -0.54
CA ALA A 26 10.14 -3.99 0.92
C ALA A 26 9.62 -2.74 1.65
N MET A 27 9.77 -1.55 1.06
CA MET A 27 9.28 -0.29 1.61
C MET A 27 7.78 -0.06 1.35
N MET A 28 7.18 -0.71 0.35
CA MET A 28 5.76 -0.55 0.09
C MET A 28 4.91 -1.36 1.08
N PRO A 29 3.95 -0.73 1.77
CA PRO A 29 3.06 -1.49 2.63
C PRO A 29 2.23 -2.49 1.82
N ARG A 30 2.10 -3.71 2.34
CA ARG A 30 1.35 -4.78 1.67
C ARG A 30 -0.15 -4.58 1.88
N TRP A 31 -0.93 -4.94 0.86
CA TRP A 31 -2.37 -5.09 0.99
C TRP A 31 -2.70 -6.27 1.90
N ILE A 32 -3.48 -6.00 2.93
CA ILE A 32 -3.96 -6.96 3.92
C ILE A 32 -5.44 -7.21 3.64
N PRO A 33 -5.86 -8.47 3.40
CA PRO A 33 -7.27 -8.81 3.26
C PRO A 33 -8.05 -8.43 4.52
N ALA A 34 -9.18 -7.75 4.36
CA ALA A 34 -10.00 -7.32 5.51
C ALA A 34 -10.60 -8.50 6.30
N GLY A 35 -10.73 -9.67 5.66
CA GLY A 35 -11.13 -10.92 6.31
C GLY A 35 -10.02 -11.58 7.15
N GLU A 36 -8.76 -11.23 6.92
CA GLU A 36 -7.63 -11.72 7.74
C GLU A 36 -7.48 -10.86 8.99
N ARG A 37 -7.46 -9.53 8.81
CA ARG A 37 -7.31 -8.58 9.90
C ARG A 37 -7.94 -7.25 9.52
N LEU A 38 -8.55 -6.60 10.52
CA LEU A 38 -9.00 -5.21 10.41
C LEU A 38 -7.94 -4.25 10.99
N PRO A 39 -7.85 -3.01 10.48
CA PRO A 39 -7.01 -1.98 11.06
C PRO A 39 -7.50 -1.59 12.45
N GLU A 40 -6.67 -0.88 13.20
CA GLU A 40 -7.05 -0.37 14.51
C GLU A 40 -8.18 0.68 14.40
N VAL A 41 -8.94 0.84 15.48
CA VAL A 41 -10.00 1.85 15.51
C VAL A 41 -9.36 3.23 15.55
N GLY A 42 -9.77 4.12 14.66
CA GLY A 42 -9.19 5.45 14.50
C GLY A 42 -8.01 5.51 13.53
N GLU A 43 -7.50 4.38 13.06
CA GLU A 43 -6.38 4.31 12.11
C GLU A 43 -6.84 4.74 10.70
N HIS A 44 -6.02 5.57 10.04
CA HIS A 44 -6.21 5.92 8.64
C HIS A 44 -5.44 4.95 7.75
N VAL A 45 -6.15 4.37 6.80
CA VAL A 45 -5.61 3.38 5.87
C VAL A 45 -6.07 3.68 4.46
N LEU A 46 -5.34 3.15 3.47
CA LEU A 46 -5.83 3.07 2.12
C LEU A 46 -6.64 1.77 1.98
N ALA A 47 -7.91 1.84 1.59
CA ALA A 47 -8.76 0.66 1.45
C ALA A 47 -9.30 0.50 0.03
N CYS A 48 -9.63 -0.75 -0.34
CA CYS A 48 -10.16 -1.14 -1.65
C CYS A 48 -11.49 -1.89 -1.50
N TRP A 49 -12.44 -1.66 -2.42
CA TRP A 49 -13.80 -2.20 -2.36
C TRP A 49 -14.18 -2.94 -3.64
N VAL A 50 -14.96 -4.01 -3.52
CA VAL A 50 -15.47 -4.80 -4.67
C VAL A 50 -16.31 -3.94 -5.62
N MET A 51 -17.14 -3.06 -5.06
CA MET A 51 -18.17 -2.36 -5.82
C MET A 51 -17.65 -1.14 -6.59
N ARG A 52 -16.40 -0.71 -6.31
CA ARG A 52 -15.74 0.35 -7.09
C ARG A 52 -15.17 -0.29 -8.35
N LYS A 53 -15.97 -0.24 -9.42
CA LYS A 53 -15.73 -0.89 -10.73
C LYS A 53 -14.42 -0.48 -11.44
N ASP A 54 -13.70 0.48 -10.89
CA ASP A 54 -12.48 1.08 -11.39
C ASP A 54 -11.23 0.65 -10.60
N GLY A 55 -11.36 -0.22 -9.59
CA GLY A 55 -10.25 -0.57 -8.72
C GLY A 55 -9.77 0.59 -7.86
N MET A 56 -10.61 1.61 -7.65
CA MET A 56 -10.24 2.77 -6.85
C MET A 56 -10.08 2.39 -5.38
N ALA A 57 -8.92 2.76 -4.84
CA ALA A 57 -8.68 2.80 -3.42
C ALA A 57 -8.93 4.20 -2.84
N THR A 58 -9.30 4.30 -1.58
CA THR A 58 -9.57 5.58 -0.90
C THR A 58 -9.06 5.55 0.52
N ALA A 59 -8.52 6.68 0.96
CA ALA A 59 -8.10 6.86 2.34
C ALA A 59 -9.35 6.90 3.25
N VAL A 60 -9.41 6.00 4.22
CA VAL A 60 -10.52 5.86 5.15
C VAL A 60 -10.03 5.65 6.56
N ARG A 61 -10.87 6.00 7.52
CA ARG A 61 -10.69 5.71 8.92
C ARG A 61 -11.68 4.66 9.39
N ARG A 62 -11.21 3.67 10.15
CA ARG A 62 -12.10 2.71 10.83
C ARG A 62 -12.68 3.32 12.10
N GLU A 63 -13.98 3.20 12.27
CA GLU A 63 -14.70 3.68 13.46
C GLU A 63 -15.60 2.59 14.07
N LEU A 64 -15.89 2.73 15.36
CA LEU A 64 -16.84 1.89 16.09
C LEU A 64 -17.95 2.77 16.68
N ASN A 65 -19.07 2.88 15.97
CA ASN A 65 -20.27 3.60 16.42
C ASN A 65 -21.43 2.61 16.61
N GLY A 66 -21.27 1.66 17.53
CA GLY A 66 -22.21 0.53 17.71
C GLY A 66 -22.15 -0.55 16.62
N LYS A 67 -21.51 -0.25 15.48
CA LYS A 67 -21.11 -1.17 14.41
C LYS A 67 -19.77 -0.70 13.80
N THR A 68 -19.10 -1.56 13.05
CA THR A 68 -17.90 -1.16 12.29
C THR A 68 -18.31 -0.25 11.15
N VAL A 69 -17.75 0.96 11.11
CA VAL A 69 -17.99 1.97 10.07
C VAL A 69 -16.66 2.37 9.44
N TRP A 70 -16.69 2.74 8.15
CA TRP A 70 -15.56 3.26 7.41
C TRP A 70 -15.88 4.68 6.97
N SER A 71 -15.14 5.65 7.51
CA SER A 71 -15.33 7.07 7.22
C SER A 71 -14.31 7.52 6.19
N ALA A 72 -14.76 7.92 5.01
CA ALA A 72 -13.93 8.62 4.03
C ALA A 72 -14.03 10.13 4.30
N ALA A 73 -12.96 10.88 4.00
CA ALA A 73 -12.93 12.33 4.25
C ALA A 73 -14.06 13.11 3.54
N ASP A 74 -14.65 12.53 2.49
CA ASP A 74 -15.66 13.13 1.63
C ASP A 74 -17.02 12.41 1.67
N GLN A 75 -17.17 11.27 2.37
CA GLN A 75 -18.40 10.48 2.36
C GLN A 75 -18.69 9.79 3.71
N TRP A 76 -19.82 10.15 4.31
CA TRP A 76 -20.43 9.49 5.48
C TRP A 76 -21.37 8.36 5.06
N ASN A 77 -21.02 7.59 4.03
CA ASN A 77 -21.86 6.50 3.59
C ASN A 77 -21.57 5.25 4.44
N GLU A 78 -22.60 4.43 4.65
CA GLU A 78 -22.40 3.02 5.00
C GLU A 78 -21.71 2.36 3.81
N ILE A 79 -20.39 2.50 3.72
CA ILE A 79 -19.61 1.84 2.69
C ILE A 79 -19.63 0.36 3.03
N ASP A 80 -19.89 -0.49 2.03
CA ASP A 80 -19.60 -1.92 2.11
C ASP A 80 -18.22 -2.13 2.73
N PRO A 81 -18.00 -3.19 3.52
CA PRO A 81 -16.69 -3.45 4.08
C PRO A 81 -15.65 -3.56 2.94
N PRO A 82 -14.46 -2.96 3.09
CA PRO A 82 -13.40 -3.12 2.11
C PRO A 82 -12.98 -4.59 2.02
N ILE A 83 -12.44 -5.00 0.88
CA ILE A 83 -11.87 -6.34 0.69
C ILE A 83 -10.42 -6.42 1.14
N ALA A 84 -9.69 -5.32 1.03
CA ALA A 84 -8.31 -5.22 1.44
C ALA A 84 -7.98 -3.78 1.84
N TRP A 85 -6.95 -3.63 2.65
CA TRP A 85 -6.43 -2.34 3.09
C TRP A 85 -4.91 -2.38 3.24
N MET A 86 -4.26 -1.24 3.23
CA MET A 86 -2.85 -1.09 3.56
C MET A 86 -2.65 0.15 4.44
N PRO A 87 -1.70 0.15 5.39
CA PRO A 87 -1.41 1.36 6.15
C PRO A 87 -0.88 2.45 5.21
N LEU A 88 -1.13 3.71 5.58
CA LEU A 88 -0.57 4.84 4.84
C LEU A 88 0.96 4.90 5.05
N PRO A 89 1.73 5.27 4.03
CA PRO A 89 3.16 5.52 4.22
C PRO A 89 3.35 6.67 5.22
N GLU A 90 4.46 6.65 5.94
CA GLU A 90 4.84 7.78 6.77
C GLU A 90 4.98 9.04 5.88
N PRO A 91 4.54 10.21 6.37
CA PRO A 91 4.75 11.45 5.65
C PRO A 91 6.26 11.67 5.45
N PRO A 92 6.68 12.23 4.31
CA PRO A 92 8.10 12.52 4.10
C PRO A 92 8.59 13.52 5.14
N GLU A 93 9.80 13.30 5.66
CA GLU A 93 10.47 14.28 6.49
C GLU A 93 10.73 15.55 5.67
N VAL A 94 10.28 16.70 6.17
CA VAL A 94 10.54 18.00 5.54
C VAL A 94 11.80 18.56 6.19
N THR A 95 12.95 18.42 5.52
CA THR A 95 14.23 19.06 5.89
C THR A 95 14.46 20.34 5.12
#